data_AF-A0A443SB44-F1
#
_entry.id   AF-A0A443SB44-F1
#
_cell.length_a   1.000
_cell.length_b   1.000
_cell.length_c   1.000
_cell.angle_alpha   90.00
_cell.angle_beta   90.00
_cell.angle_gamma   90.00
#
_symmetry.space_group_name_H-M   'P 1'
#
loop_
_entity.id
_entity.type
_entity.pdbx_description
1 polymer ?
#
loop_
_entity_poly.entity_id
_entity_poly.type
_entity_poly.pdbx_seq_one_letter_code
_entity_poly.pdbx_strand_id
1 'polypeptide(L)'
;MDEFSMFNQLAKNTVTLSEGEEWKRHTRVTASALSKFANKATFEVKIQELIDRTESYIADTKGKPHNFHLIIANLASNIILQFNCSRDYEITDFEFKRIRHTSWQLAIAFQYINFILTGPVFELMMKFKPHLMKLAKDSWAELEDITESITWQRLRTYKPTDCNDALDAMIKEYRTPDDQCDVKFVKKNLAGAIFSGIDTTAAIMNYIQLFVTFVRLMRRFEWSLPDGVTVTIPATMRGNLEFIFKPFEVCAKDRS
;
A
#
# COMPACT_ATOMS: atom_id res chain seq x y z
N MET A 1 16.70 -9.99 22.45
CA MET A 1 16.65 -10.07 20.98
C MET A 1 15.61 -9.09 20.42
N ASP A 2 14.48 -8.90 21.09
CA ASP A 2 13.41 -7.96 20.75
C ASP A 2 13.81 -6.50 20.50
N GLU A 3 14.82 -5.98 21.21
CA GLU A 3 15.24 -4.58 21.11
C GLU A 3 15.88 -4.26 19.74
N PHE A 4 16.29 -5.26 18.97
CA PHE A 4 17.01 -5.09 17.71
C PHE A 4 16.15 -5.24 16.46
N SER A 5 14.90 -5.70 16.59
CA SER A 5 14.03 -5.88 15.44
C SER A 5 13.38 -4.55 15.07
N MET A 6 13.74 -4.01 13.90
CA MET A 6 13.15 -2.77 13.37
C MET A 6 11.62 -2.87 13.29
N PHE A 7 11.12 -4.03 12.85
CA PHE A 7 9.69 -4.31 12.80
C PHE A 7 9.05 -4.31 14.18
N ASN A 8 9.70 -4.89 15.19
CA ASN A 8 9.19 -4.78 16.56
C ASN A 8 9.21 -3.33 17.08
N GLN A 9 10.26 -2.56 16.77
CA GLN A 9 10.33 -1.15 17.18
C GLN A 9 9.19 -0.33 16.58
N LEU A 10 8.84 -0.57 15.31
CA LEU A 10 7.82 0.20 14.60
C LEU A 10 6.41 -0.34 14.85
N ALA A 11 6.20 -1.64 14.76
CA ALA A 11 4.88 -2.23 14.62
C ALA A 11 4.62 -3.43 15.58
N LYS A 12 5.42 -3.62 16.65
CA LYS A 12 5.11 -4.64 17.69
C LYS A 12 3.68 -4.50 18.20
N ASN A 13 3.02 -5.64 18.38
CA ASN A 13 1.62 -5.79 18.79
C ASN A 13 0.60 -5.22 17.79
N THR A 14 0.96 -5.02 16.52
CA THR A 14 -0.02 -4.72 15.48
C THR A 14 -0.47 -5.99 14.78
N VAL A 15 -1.60 -5.96 14.07
CA VAL A 15 -2.14 -7.09 13.28
C VAL A 15 -1.08 -7.72 12.37
N THR A 16 -0.15 -6.91 11.85
CA THR A 16 0.86 -7.37 10.89
C THR A 16 2.05 -8.09 11.52
N LEU A 17 2.32 -7.89 12.82
CA LEU A 17 3.52 -8.41 13.51
C LEU A 17 3.26 -9.05 14.87
N SER A 18 2.02 -9.04 15.35
CA SER A 18 1.60 -9.83 16.51
C SER A 18 1.68 -11.31 16.19
N GLU A 19 1.85 -12.15 17.22
CA GLU A 19 1.83 -13.61 17.10
C GLU A 19 0.85 -14.22 18.11
N GLY A 20 0.51 -15.50 17.92
CA GLY A 20 -0.32 -16.26 18.87
C GLY A 20 -1.76 -15.78 18.97
N GLU A 21 -2.31 -15.75 20.18
CA GLU A 21 -3.71 -15.41 20.43
C GLU A 21 -4.03 -13.93 20.11
N GLU A 22 -3.07 -13.03 20.30
CA GLU A 22 -3.22 -11.61 19.95
C GLU A 22 -3.45 -11.47 18.43
N TRP A 23 -2.60 -12.11 17.62
CA TRP A 23 -2.78 -12.11 16.16
C TRP A 23 -4.12 -12.69 15.73
N LYS A 24 -4.54 -13.81 16.33
CA LYS A 24 -5.84 -14.43 16.03
C LYS A 24 -6.99 -13.48 16.37
N ARG A 25 -6.89 -12.78 17.50
CA ARG A 25 -7.88 -11.80 17.94
C ARG A 25 -7.96 -10.64 16.95
N HIS A 26 -6.84 -9.99 16.64
CA HIS A 26 -6.76 -8.89 15.69
C HIS A 26 -7.32 -9.27 14.31
N THR A 27 -6.86 -10.41 13.77
CA THR A 27 -7.25 -10.88 12.45
C THR A 27 -8.75 -11.17 12.38
N ARG A 28 -9.32 -11.79 13.41
CA ARG A 28 -10.77 -12.07 13.47
C ARG A 28 -11.59 -10.78 13.42
N VAL A 29 -11.18 -9.77 14.17
CA VAL A 29 -11.89 -8.48 14.26
C VAL A 29 -11.83 -7.76 12.91
N THR A 30 -10.63 -7.63 12.33
CA THR A 30 -10.44 -6.96 11.04
C THR A 30 -11.13 -7.71 9.90
N ALA A 31 -11.10 -9.05 9.89
CA ALA A 31 -11.79 -9.85 8.87
C ALA A 31 -13.32 -9.77 8.99
N SER A 32 -13.85 -9.75 10.22
CA SER A 32 -15.28 -9.56 10.47
C SER A 32 -15.74 -8.18 10.01
N ALA A 33 -14.96 -7.14 10.32
CA ALA A 33 -15.16 -5.79 9.81
C ALA A 33 -15.17 -5.79 8.27
N LEU A 34 -14.13 -6.33 7.64
CA LEU A 34 -14.01 -6.40 6.18
C LEU A 34 -15.22 -7.07 5.53
N SER A 35 -15.62 -8.23 6.02
CA SER A 35 -16.80 -8.93 5.51
C SER A 35 -18.07 -8.11 5.67
N LYS A 36 -18.28 -7.46 6.82
CA LYS A 36 -19.46 -6.62 7.04
C LYS A 36 -19.47 -5.40 6.12
N PHE A 37 -18.33 -4.77 5.87
CA PHE A 37 -18.23 -3.55 5.07
C PHE A 37 -18.28 -3.81 3.57
N ALA A 38 -17.55 -4.81 3.09
CA ALA A 38 -17.53 -5.18 1.68
C ALA A 38 -18.92 -5.61 1.17
N ASN A 39 -19.78 -6.12 2.05
CA ASN A 39 -21.14 -6.53 1.70
C ASN A 39 -22.18 -5.40 1.77
N LYS A 40 -21.81 -4.18 2.19
CA LYS A 40 -22.73 -3.04 2.17
C LYS A 40 -22.76 -2.43 0.77
N ALA A 41 -23.95 -2.27 0.19
CA ALA A 41 -24.15 -1.52 -1.06
C ALA A 41 -23.56 -0.08 -0.99
N THR A 42 -23.53 0.52 0.21
CA THR A 42 -22.93 1.83 0.43
C THR A 42 -21.43 1.86 0.14
N PHE A 43 -20.71 0.75 0.36
CA PHE A 43 -19.28 0.69 0.06
C PHE A 43 -19.04 0.65 -1.45
N GLU A 44 -19.80 -0.17 -2.18
CA GLU A 44 -19.73 -0.21 -3.64
C GLU A 44 -20.02 1.17 -4.27
N VAL A 45 -21.06 1.86 -3.78
CA VAL A 45 -21.37 3.24 -4.20
C VAL A 45 -20.18 4.17 -3.95
N LYS A 46 -19.54 4.09 -2.78
CA LYS A 46 -18.34 4.90 -2.47
C LYS A 46 -17.18 4.60 -3.43
N ILE A 47 -16.97 3.34 -3.80
CA ILE A 47 -15.93 2.98 -4.77
C ILE A 47 -16.25 3.55 -6.15
N GLN A 48 -17.51 3.50 -6.60
CA GLN A 48 -17.93 4.12 -7.86
C GLN A 48 -17.73 5.64 -7.83
N GLU A 49 -18.11 6.33 -6.75
CA GLU A 49 -17.85 7.77 -6.59
C GLU A 49 -16.35 8.11 -6.69
N LEU A 50 -15.47 7.28 -6.14
CA LEU A 50 -14.01 7.46 -6.26
C LEU A 50 -13.51 7.25 -7.69
N ILE A 51 -14.10 6.29 -8.41
CA ILE A 51 -13.80 6.04 -9.83
C ILE A 51 -14.25 7.24 -10.67
N ASP A 52 -15.48 7.71 -10.50
CA ASP A 52 -16.03 8.87 -11.21
C ASP A 52 -15.17 10.14 -11.00
N ARG A 53 -14.71 10.35 -9.76
CA ARG A 53 -13.77 11.45 -9.45
C ARG A 53 -12.43 11.26 -10.17
N THR A 54 -11.92 10.03 -10.22
CA THR A 54 -10.68 9.71 -10.93
C THR A 54 -10.81 9.95 -12.43
N GLU A 55 -11.94 9.54 -13.02
CA GLU A 55 -12.25 9.80 -14.43
C GLU A 55 -12.30 11.30 -14.72
N SER A 56 -12.89 12.08 -13.82
CA SER A 56 -12.93 13.54 -13.92
C SER A 56 -11.52 14.15 -13.93
N TYR A 57 -10.64 13.72 -13.02
CA TYR A 57 -9.24 14.15 -13.02
C TYR A 57 -8.50 13.79 -14.32
N ILE A 58 -8.77 12.61 -14.88
CA ILE A 58 -8.20 12.17 -16.16
C ILE A 58 -8.73 13.03 -17.31
N ALA A 59 -10.04 13.29 -17.37
CA ALA A 59 -10.67 14.12 -18.39
C ALA A 59 -10.11 15.55 -18.39
N ASP A 60 -9.87 16.11 -17.20
CA ASP A 60 -9.30 17.45 -17.02
C ASP A 60 -7.87 17.60 -17.56
N THR A 61 -7.14 16.49 -17.74
CA THR A 61 -5.82 16.52 -18.40
C THR A 61 -5.91 16.94 -19.87
N LYS A 62 -7.09 16.81 -20.51
CA LYS A 62 -7.35 17.18 -21.91
C LYS A 62 -6.32 16.57 -22.89
N GLY A 63 -5.88 15.35 -22.60
CA GLY A 63 -4.89 14.61 -23.41
C GLY A 63 -3.46 15.17 -23.37
N LYS A 64 -3.17 16.12 -22.47
CA LYS A 64 -1.83 16.67 -22.28
C LYS A 64 -0.99 15.73 -21.41
N PRO A 65 0.36 15.77 -21.53
CA PRO A 65 1.24 15.07 -20.59
C PRO A 65 0.88 15.41 -19.14
N HIS A 66 0.67 14.38 -18.32
CA HIS A 66 0.24 14.54 -16.93
C HIS A 66 0.83 13.42 -16.05
N ASN A 67 0.93 13.67 -14.75
CA ASN A 67 1.41 12.68 -13.79
C ASN A 67 0.27 11.73 -13.37
N PHE A 68 -0.02 10.72 -14.18
CA PHE A 68 -1.06 9.73 -13.89
C PHE A 68 -0.75 8.86 -12.67
N HIS A 69 0.53 8.69 -12.31
CA HIS A 69 0.89 8.00 -11.06
C HIS A 69 0.29 8.70 -9.83
N LEU A 70 0.17 10.03 -9.85
CA LEU A 70 -0.45 10.77 -8.75
C LEU A 70 -1.95 10.51 -8.65
N ILE A 71 -2.64 10.49 -9.79
CA ILE A 71 -4.08 10.23 -9.88
C ILE A 71 -4.38 8.79 -9.39
N ILE A 72 -3.62 7.81 -9.87
CA ILE A 72 -3.76 6.41 -9.46
C ILE A 72 -3.41 6.22 -7.99
N ALA A 73 -2.36 6.87 -7.50
CA ALA A 73 -2.03 6.83 -6.07
C ALA A 73 -3.16 7.42 -5.22
N ASN A 74 -3.82 8.50 -5.65
CA ASN A 74 -4.97 9.06 -4.94
C ASN A 74 -6.16 8.09 -4.90
N LEU A 75 -6.50 7.46 -6.03
CA LEU A 75 -7.55 6.44 -6.07
C LEU A 75 -7.23 5.29 -5.11
N ALA A 76 -6.03 4.71 -5.20
CA ALA A 76 -5.60 3.63 -4.32
C ALA A 76 -5.63 4.03 -2.85
N SER A 77 -5.10 5.22 -2.51
CA SER A 77 -5.15 5.75 -1.15
C SER A 77 -6.58 5.87 -0.64
N ASN A 78 -7.48 6.45 -1.43
CA ASN A 78 -8.86 6.67 -1.03
C ASN A 78 -9.65 5.38 -0.86
N ILE A 79 -9.42 4.35 -1.68
CA ILE A 79 -10.04 3.03 -1.49
C ILE A 79 -9.65 2.44 -0.13
N ILE A 80 -8.36 2.47 0.20
CA ILE A 80 -7.83 1.94 1.45
C ILE A 80 -8.31 2.78 2.65
N LEU A 81 -8.35 4.10 2.52
CA LEU A 81 -8.84 5.00 3.57
C LEU A 81 -10.35 4.89 3.78
N GLN A 82 -11.13 4.66 2.73
CA GLN A 82 -12.56 4.40 2.84
C GLN A 82 -12.81 3.12 3.64
N PHE A 83 -12.06 2.06 3.34
CA PHE A 83 -12.17 0.81 4.08
C PHE A 83 -11.76 0.94 5.56
N ASN A 84 -10.65 1.62 5.83
CA ASN A 84 -10.07 1.65 7.15
C ASN A 84 -10.72 2.68 8.08
N CYS A 85 -11.08 3.85 7.58
CA CYS A 85 -11.53 4.97 8.40
C CYS A 85 -12.60 5.85 7.73
N SER A 86 -13.29 5.38 6.69
CA SER A 86 -14.33 6.13 5.97
C SER A 86 -13.88 7.55 5.58
N ARG A 87 -12.63 7.68 5.12
CA ARG A 87 -12.06 8.95 4.64
C ARG A 87 -11.70 8.83 3.18
N ASP A 88 -11.80 9.96 2.49
CA ASP A 88 -11.19 10.18 1.19
C ASP A 88 -10.75 11.65 1.10
N TYR A 89 -9.82 11.90 0.19
CA TYR A 89 -9.18 13.19 0.02
C TYR A 89 -9.00 13.51 -1.47
N GLU A 90 -9.10 14.78 -1.80
CA GLU A 90 -8.76 15.30 -3.13
C GLU A 90 -7.24 15.26 -3.35
N ILE A 91 -6.79 15.21 -4.61
CA ILE A 91 -5.35 15.21 -4.95
C ILE A 91 -4.61 16.43 -4.39
N THR A 92 -5.32 17.56 -4.24
CA THR A 92 -4.77 18.81 -3.73
C THR A 92 -4.67 18.87 -2.21
N ASP A 93 -5.37 17.99 -1.50
CA ASP A 93 -5.48 18.05 -0.05
C ASP A 93 -4.14 17.87 0.65
N PHE A 94 -3.95 18.64 1.70
CA PHE A 94 -2.73 18.60 2.50
C PHE A 94 -2.54 17.23 3.16
N GLU A 95 -3.59 16.66 3.74
CA GLU A 95 -3.54 15.35 4.40
C GLU A 95 -3.21 14.22 3.42
N PHE A 96 -3.78 14.24 2.20
CA PHE A 96 -3.39 13.27 1.16
C PHE A 96 -1.91 13.38 0.81
N LYS A 97 -1.40 14.59 0.61
CA LYS A 97 0.02 14.82 0.29
C LYS A 97 0.92 14.32 1.42
N ARG A 98 0.53 14.53 2.68
CA ARG A 98 1.24 13.99 3.85
C ARG A 98 1.25 12.47 3.82
N ILE A 99 0.08 11.82 3.80
CA ILE A 99 -0.04 10.35 3.75
C ILE A 99 0.81 9.77 2.61
N ARG A 100 0.68 10.31 1.40
CA ARG A 100 1.45 9.85 0.24
C ARG A 100 2.95 10.04 0.42
N HIS A 101 3.38 11.20 0.94
CA HIS A 101 4.79 11.46 1.19
C HIS A 101 5.35 10.47 2.22
N THR A 102 4.66 10.32 3.34
CA THR A 102 5.06 9.41 4.42
C THR A 102 5.11 7.96 3.96
N SER A 103 4.09 7.49 3.22
CA SER A 103 4.09 6.16 2.60
C SER A 103 5.29 5.96 1.66
N TRP A 104 5.57 6.94 0.80
CA TRP A 104 6.71 6.89 -0.11
C TRP A 104 8.05 6.81 0.64
N GLN A 105 8.23 7.57 1.73
CA GLN A 105 9.44 7.49 2.56
C GLN A 105 9.58 6.14 3.25
N LEU A 106 8.47 5.57 3.75
CA LEU A 106 8.46 4.23 4.32
C LEU A 106 8.81 3.17 3.27
N ALA A 107 8.27 3.28 2.06
CA ALA A 107 8.65 2.40 0.95
C ALA A 107 10.16 2.48 0.67
N ILE A 108 10.75 3.69 0.56
CA ILE A 108 12.20 3.86 0.40
C ILE A 108 12.96 3.23 1.57
N ALA A 109 12.54 3.50 2.81
CA ALA A 109 13.21 3.02 4.01
C ALA A 109 13.22 1.49 4.08
N PHE A 110 12.15 0.85 3.60
CA PHE A 110 12.05 -0.61 3.45
C PHE A 110 12.53 -1.13 2.09
N GLN A 111 13.26 -0.31 1.32
CA GLN A 111 13.82 -0.66 0.01
C GLN A 111 12.75 -1.21 -0.96
N TYR A 112 11.60 -0.55 -1.02
CA TYR A 112 10.44 -0.89 -1.84
C TYR A 112 9.91 -2.30 -1.62
N ILE A 113 9.94 -2.80 -0.37
CA ILE A 113 9.41 -4.14 -0.04
C ILE A 113 10.18 -5.21 -0.84
N ASN A 114 11.43 -4.91 -1.23
CA ASN A 114 12.30 -5.84 -1.92
C ASN A 114 12.87 -6.84 -0.89
N PHE A 115 11.98 -7.67 -0.35
CA PHE A 115 12.23 -8.70 0.66
C PHE A 115 12.94 -9.92 0.06
N ILE A 116 13.99 -9.71 -0.73
CA ILE A 116 14.93 -10.80 -1.10
C ILE A 116 15.48 -11.47 0.18
N LEU A 117 15.45 -10.73 1.31
CA LEU A 117 15.81 -11.19 2.64
C LEU A 117 14.66 -10.84 3.61
N THR A 118 14.15 -11.83 4.36
CA THR A 118 13.24 -11.64 5.50
C THR A 118 13.92 -12.12 6.79
N GLY A 119 13.36 -11.74 7.94
CA GLY A 119 13.86 -12.18 9.24
C GLY A 119 15.26 -11.63 9.59
N PRO A 120 16.10 -12.39 10.32
CA PRO A 120 17.34 -11.88 10.91
C PRO A 120 18.34 -11.27 9.92
N VAL A 121 18.34 -11.74 8.66
CA VAL A 121 19.28 -11.24 7.64
C VAL A 121 18.91 -9.82 7.20
N PHE A 122 17.62 -9.54 7.05
CA PHE A 122 17.14 -8.20 6.78
C PHE A 122 17.44 -7.24 7.95
N GLU A 123 17.23 -7.71 9.19
CA GLU A 123 17.57 -6.93 10.39
C GLU A 123 19.06 -6.61 10.44
N LEU A 124 19.94 -7.57 10.11
CA LEU A 124 21.38 -7.35 10.04
C LEU A 124 21.74 -6.32 8.97
N MET A 125 21.15 -6.40 7.77
CA MET A 125 21.38 -5.42 6.71
C MET A 125 20.98 -4.00 7.17
N MET A 126 19.84 -3.87 7.84
CA MET A 126 19.35 -2.57 8.31
C MET A 126 20.28 -1.93 9.35
N LYS A 127 21.00 -2.72 10.16
CA LYS A 127 22.04 -2.20 11.07
C LYS A 127 23.14 -1.44 10.33
N PHE A 128 23.48 -1.86 9.12
CA PHE A 128 24.48 -1.17 8.29
C PHE A 128 23.90 0.02 7.51
N LYS A 129 22.61 0.33 7.68
CA LYS A 129 21.91 1.44 7.01
C LYS A 129 21.19 2.34 8.02
N PRO A 130 21.91 3.00 8.95
CA PRO A 130 21.30 3.80 10.02
C PRO A 130 20.44 4.96 9.49
N HIS A 131 20.76 5.50 8.31
CA HIS A 131 19.96 6.53 7.66
C HIS A 131 18.57 6.02 7.25
N LEU A 132 18.46 4.78 6.75
CA LEU A 132 17.17 4.16 6.42
C LEU A 132 16.38 3.82 7.67
N MET A 133 17.05 3.36 8.73
CA MET A 133 16.39 3.13 10.03
C MET A 133 15.81 4.43 10.61
N LYS A 134 16.56 5.54 10.52
CA LYS A 134 16.07 6.85 10.94
C LYS A 134 14.87 7.28 10.09
N LEU A 135 14.99 7.19 8.76
CA LEU A 135 13.89 7.52 7.84
C LEU A 135 12.63 6.70 8.14
N ALA A 136 12.77 5.39 8.40
CA ALA A 136 11.65 4.52 8.77
C ALA A 136 10.98 4.99 10.06
N LYS A 137 11.77 5.31 11.11
CA LYS A 137 11.24 5.78 12.40
C LYS A 137 10.52 7.11 12.27
N ASP A 138 11.14 8.09 11.63
CA ASP A 138 10.59 9.44 11.48
C ASP A 138 9.28 9.39 10.66
N SER A 139 9.28 8.62 9.56
CA SER A 139 8.09 8.47 8.71
C SER A 139 6.99 7.66 9.41
N TRP A 140 7.35 6.63 10.18
CA TRP A 140 6.36 5.86 10.93
C TRP A 140 5.71 6.71 12.02
N ALA A 141 6.49 7.55 12.72
CA ALA A 141 5.97 8.48 13.70
C ALA A 141 5.02 9.52 13.08
N GLU A 142 5.33 10.02 11.87
CA GLU A 142 4.42 10.91 11.14
C GLU A 142 3.10 10.20 10.77
N LEU A 143 3.18 8.94 10.34
CA LEU A 143 1.97 8.17 10.03
C LEU A 143 1.12 7.92 11.30
N GLU A 144 1.76 7.62 12.43
CA GLU A 144 1.07 7.49 13.72
C GLU A 144 0.41 8.80 14.18
N ASP A 145 1.01 9.98 13.91
CA ASP A 145 0.39 11.28 14.19
C ASP A 145 -0.89 11.51 13.35
N ILE A 146 -0.83 11.16 12.05
CA ILE A 146 -1.99 11.24 11.16
C ILE A 146 -3.12 10.32 11.67
N THR A 147 -2.80 9.07 11.99
CA THR A 147 -3.80 8.10 12.44
C THR A 147 -4.29 8.38 13.86
N GLU A 148 -3.48 9.00 14.72
CA GLU A 148 -3.91 9.52 16.01
C GLU A 148 -4.99 10.58 15.85
N SER A 149 -4.75 11.57 14.99
CA SER A 149 -5.72 12.63 14.70
C SER A 149 -7.04 12.04 14.18
N ILE A 150 -6.97 11.10 13.23
CA ILE A 150 -8.16 10.41 12.70
C ILE A 150 -8.90 9.64 13.81
N THR A 151 -8.16 8.92 14.66
CA THR A 151 -8.73 8.13 15.76
C THR A 151 -9.43 9.03 16.77
N TRP A 152 -8.81 10.14 17.18
CA TRP A 152 -9.43 11.10 18.10
C TRP A 152 -10.67 11.77 17.51
N GLN A 153 -10.63 12.15 16.24
CA GLN A 153 -11.81 12.69 15.55
C GLN A 153 -12.94 11.67 15.54
N ARG A 154 -12.63 10.38 15.27
CA ARG A 154 -13.64 9.33 15.27
C ARG A 154 -14.24 9.09 16.64
N LEU A 155 -13.43 9.06 17.70
CA LEU A 155 -13.91 8.84 19.07
C LEU A 155 -14.93 9.88 19.52
N ARG A 156 -14.88 11.12 19.01
CA ARG A 156 -15.87 12.18 19.32
C ARG A 156 -17.26 11.90 18.76
N THR A 157 -17.35 11.15 17.67
CA THR A 157 -18.62 10.85 16.97
C THR A 157 -18.98 9.37 17.02
N TYR A 158 -18.17 8.56 17.70
CA TYR A 158 -18.30 7.11 17.73
C TYR A 158 -19.61 6.67 18.40
N LYS A 159 -20.30 5.72 17.77
CA LYS A 159 -21.52 5.10 18.31
C LYS A 159 -21.35 3.58 18.29
N PRO A 160 -21.46 2.88 19.44
CA PRO A 160 -21.27 1.41 19.50
C PRO A 160 -22.22 0.60 18.61
N THR A 161 -23.37 1.18 18.27
CA THR A 161 -24.39 0.58 17.40
C THR A 161 -24.05 0.68 15.91
N ASP A 162 -23.20 1.64 15.54
CA ASP A 162 -22.90 1.97 14.16
C ASP A 162 -21.41 1.77 13.88
N CYS A 163 -21.08 0.54 13.49
CA CYS A 163 -19.73 0.18 13.05
C CYS A 163 -19.70 0.32 11.54
N ASN A 164 -19.00 1.34 11.04
CA ASN A 164 -18.98 1.78 9.64
C ASN A 164 -17.68 1.49 8.88
N ASP A 165 -16.59 1.22 9.58
CA ASP A 165 -15.32 0.81 8.99
C ASP A 165 -14.45 -0.01 9.96
N ALA A 166 -13.25 -0.38 9.51
CA ALA A 166 -12.30 -1.14 10.33
C ALA A 166 -11.90 -0.39 11.62
N LEU A 167 -11.81 0.94 11.59
CA LEU A 167 -11.51 1.76 12.77
C LEU A 167 -12.60 1.62 13.83
N ASP A 168 -13.88 1.70 13.47
CA ASP A 168 -14.98 1.50 14.42
C ASP A 168 -14.98 0.09 15.03
N ALA A 169 -14.63 -0.93 14.22
CA ALA A 169 -14.51 -2.30 14.68
C ALA A 169 -13.36 -2.47 15.68
N MET A 170 -12.21 -1.85 15.41
CA MET A 170 -11.08 -1.82 16.33
C MET A 170 -11.43 -1.07 17.62
N ILE A 171 -12.03 0.12 17.53
CA ILE A 171 -12.46 0.88 18.72
C ILE A 171 -13.42 0.06 19.58
N LYS A 172 -14.36 -0.66 18.96
CA LYS A 172 -15.32 -1.52 19.67
C LYS A 172 -14.62 -2.65 20.43
N GLU A 173 -13.68 -3.31 19.78
CA GLU A 173 -12.96 -4.46 20.35
C GLU A 173 -12.02 -4.05 21.49
N TYR A 174 -11.35 -2.90 21.34
CA TYR A 174 -10.33 -2.41 22.27
C TYR A 174 -10.85 -1.34 23.24
N ARG A 175 -12.17 -1.32 23.48
CA ARG A 175 -12.77 -0.58 24.60
C ARG A 175 -12.72 -1.44 25.86
N THR A 176 -12.21 -0.86 26.94
CA THR A 176 -12.23 -1.48 28.27
C THR A 176 -13.64 -1.43 28.87
N PRO A 177 -13.93 -2.22 29.93
CA PRO A 177 -15.19 -2.13 30.67
C PRO A 177 -15.50 -0.73 31.23
N ASP A 178 -14.46 0.09 31.44
CA ASP A 178 -14.56 1.50 31.89
C ASP A 178 -14.75 2.49 30.72
N ASP A 179 -15.10 1.99 29.54
CA ASP A 179 -15.28 2.72 28.28
C ASP A 179 -14.04 3.48 27.77
N GLN A 180 -12.85 3.11 28.24
CA GLN A 180 -11.59 3.68 27.75
C GLN A 180 -11.09 2.90 26.53
N CYS A 181 -10.83 3.60 25.43
CA CYS A 181 -10.23 3.02 24.24
C CYS A 181 -8.70 3.12 24.33
N ASP A 182 -7.96 2.04 24.05
CA ASP A 182 -6.51 2.11 23.89
C ASP A 182 -6.16 2.79 22.55
N VAL A 183 -6.18 4.13 22.57
CA VAL A 183 -5.92 4.95 21.38
C VAL A 183 -4.52 4.69 20.81
N LYS A 184 -3.54 4.44 21.67
CA LYS A 184 -2.16 4.14 21.25
C LYS A 184 -2.12 2.86 20.42
N PHE A 185 -2.84 1.84 20.86
CA PHE A 185 -2.96 0.59 20.12
C PHE A 185 -3.73 0.78 18.80
N VAL A 186 -4.88 1.45 18.84
CA VAL A 186 -5.75 1.64 17.68
C VAL A 186 -5.06 2.46 16.58
N LYS A 187 -4.41 3.58 16.92
CA LYS A 187 -3.70 4.42 15.94
C LYS A 187 -2.59 3.67 15.23
N LYS A 188 -1.87 2.81 15.97
CA LYS A 188 -0.73 2.05 15.47
C LYS A 188 -1.17 0.95 14.50
N ASN A 189 -2.28 0.29 14.81
CA ASN A 189 -2.88 -0.70 13.91
C ASN A 189 -3.48 -0.05 12.65
N LEU A 190 -4.14 1.10 12.81
CA LEU A 190 -4.64 1.87 11.68
C LEU A 190 -3.48 2.33 10.76
N ALA A 191 -2.37 2.78 11.33
CA ALA A 191 -1.17 3.16 10.57
C ALA A 191 -0.62 1.99 9.75
N GLY A 192 -0.49 0.81 10.37
CA GLY A 192 -0.08 -0.41 9.68
C GLY A 192 -1.02 -0.78 8.53
N ALA A 193 -2.33 -0.76 8.76
CA ALA A 193 -3.31 -1.10 7.74
C ALA A 193 -3.32 -0.13 6.55
N ILE A 194 -3.18 1.17 6.81
CA ILE A 194 -3.06 2.20 5.77
C ILE A 194 -1.77 1.99 4.96
N PHE A 195 -0.61 1.88 5.62
CA PHE A 195 0.66 1.71 4.93
C PHE A 195 0.69 0.44 4.06
N SER A 196 0.26 -0.70 4.60
CA SER A 196 0.26 -1.97 3.86
C SER A 196 -0.66 -1.97 2.63
N GLY A 197 -1.79 -1.26 2.71
CA GLY A 197 -2.79 -1.24 1.64
C GLY A 197 -2.47 -0.27 0.50
N ILE A 198 -2.01 0.95 0.82
CA ILE A 198 -1.89 2.04 -0.17
C ILE A 198 -0.84 1.71 -1.22
N ASP A 199 0.40 1.43 -0.79
CA ASP A 199 1.53 1.31 -1.72
C ASP A 199 1.40 0.07 -2.61
N THR A 200 0.94 -1.05 -2.05
CA THR A 200 0.76 -2.30 -2.80
C THR A 200 -0.36 -2.19 -3.84
N THR A 201 -1.49 -1.57 -3.47
CA THR A 201 -2.61 -1.35 -4.40
C THR A 201 -2.23 -0.38 -5.52
N ALA A 202 -1.58 0.73 -5.17
CA ALA A 202 -1.09 1.69 -6.16
C ALA A 202 -0.06 1.04 -7.11
N ALA A 203 0.86 0.23 -6.59
CA ALA A 203 1.83 -0.49 -7.41
C ALA A 203 1.12 -1.42 -8.41
N ILE A 204 0.16 -2.23 -7.96
CA ILE A 204 -0.60 -3.13 -8.85
C ILE A 204 -1.34 -2.35 -9.94
N MET A 205 -2.04 -1.26 -9.59
CA MET A 205 -2.74 -0.44 -10.58
C MET A 205 -1.79 0.16 -11.63
N ASN A 206 -0.61 0.63 -11.20
CA ASN A 206 0.43 1.11 -12.11
C ASN A 206 0.99 -0.01 -13.01
N TYR A 207 1.20 -1.22 -12.47
CA TYR A 207 1.61 -2.37 -13.27
C TYR A 207 0.55 -2.77 -14.30
N ILE A 208 -0.74 -2.68 -13.97
CA ILE A 208 -1.83 -2.91 -14.92
C ILE A 208 -1.77 -1.89 -16.07
N GLN A 209 -1.52 -0.61 -15.78
CA GLN A 209 -1.35 0.41 -16.82
C GLN A 209 -0.16 0.09 -17.75
N LEU A 210 0.98 -0.32 -17.16
CA LEU A 210 2.15 -0.75 -17.93
C LEU A 210 1.85 -2.00 -18.76
N PHE A 211 1.12 -2.97 -18.20
CA PHE A 211 0.72 -4.18 -18.89
C PHE A 211 -0.22 -3.90 -20.06
N VAL A 212 -1.23 -3.03 -19.89
CA VAL A 212 -2.10 -2.60 -20.99
C VAL A 212 -1.30 -1.89 -22.08
N THR A 213 -0.34 -1.05 -21.70
CA THR A 213 0.57 -0.39 -22.66
C THR A 213 1.41 -1.41 -23.41
N PHE A 214 1.98 -2.37 -22.70
CA PHE A 214 2.76 -3.47 -23.29
C PHE A 214 1.90 -4.31 -24.24
N VAL A 215 0.68 -4.70 -23.86
CA VAL A 215 -0.25 -5.43 -24.74
C VAL A 215 -0.59 -4.60 -25.98
N ARG A 216 -0.80 -3.29 -25.86
CA ARG A 216 -1.01 -2.41 -27.02
C ARG A 216 0.20 -2.38 -27.95
N LEU A 217 1.42 -2.34 -27.40
CA LEU A 217 2.66 -2.43 -28.18
C LEU A 217 2.80 -3.79 -28.87
N MET A 218 2.51 -4.89 -28.18
CA MET A 218 2.55 -6.26 -28.74
C MET A 218 1.50 -6.50 -29.83
N ARG A 219 0.35 -5.82 -29.74
CA ARG A 219 -0.69 -5.86 -30.79
C ARG A 219 -0.36 -5.01 -32.00
N ARG A 220 0.34 -3.89 -31.80
CA ARG A 220 0.69 -2.95 -32.86
C ARG A 220 1.95 -3.36 -33.61
N PHE A 221 2.94 -3.93 -32.92
CA PHE A 221 4.23 -4.24 -33.53
C PHE A 221 4.47 -5.75 -33.59
N GLU A 222 5.04 -6.22 -34.70
CA GLU A 222 5.70 -7.51 -34.80
C GLU A 222 7.13 -7.36 -34.30
N TRP A 223 7.49 -8.20 -33.32
CA TRP A 223 8.79 -8.16 -32.67
C TRP A 223 9.62 -9.34 -33.15
N SER A 224 10.79 -9.08 -33.71
CA SER A 224 11.71 -10.11 -34.19
C SER A 224 13.14 -9.80 -33.75
N LEU A 225 13.99 -10.83 -33.67
CA LEU A 225 15.42 -10.62 -33.52
C LEU A 225 16.01 -10.06 -34.83
N PRO A 226 17.10 -9.28 -34.77
CA PRO A 226 17.87 -8.95 -35.95
C PRO A 226 18.37 -10.20 -36.67
N ASP A 227 18.50 -10.14 -38.00
CA ASP A 227 18.93 -11.29 -38.79
C ASP A 227 20.29 -11.82 -38.34
N GLY A 228 20.40 -13.15 -38.18
CA GLY A 228 21.63 -13.82 -37.75
C GLY A 228 21.85 -13.85 -36.23
N VAL A 229 20.94 -13.30 -35.44
CA VAL A 229 21.04 -13.26 -33.97
C VAL A 229 20.21 -14.38 -33.33
N THR A 230 20.86 -15.25 -32.55
CA THR A 230 20.20 -16.32 -31.79
C THR A 230 20.25 -16.05 -30.29
N VAL A 231 19.14 -16.33 -29.60
CA VAL A 231 19.10 -16.27 -28.13
C VAL A 231 19.89 -17.45 -27.59
N THR A 232 21.10 -17.18 -27.14
CA THR A 232 21.88 -18.16 -26.39
C THR A 232 21.47 -18.07 -24.92
N ILE A 233 21.12 -19.21 -24.31
CA ILE A 233 20.98 -19.35 -22.86
C ILE A 233 22.29 -19.94 -22.36
N PRO A 234 23.21 -19.16 -21.77
CA PRO A 234 24.47 -19.68 -21.26
C PRO A 234 24.26 -20.83 -20.28
N ALA A 235 25.02 -21.91 -20.45
CA ALA A 235 24.92 -23.12 -19.63
C ALA A 235 25.17 -22.86 -18.12
N THR A 236 25.83 -21.76 -17.78
CA THR A 236 26.07 -21.29 -16.40
C THR A 236 24.84 -20.65 -15.74
N MET A 237 23.71 -20.51 -16.44
CA MET A 237 22.50 -19.81 -15.99
C MET A 237 21.43 -20.69 -15.31
N ARG A 238 21.77 -21.86 -14.77
CA ARG A 238 20.83 -22.60 -13.90
C ARG A 238 20.86 -22.01 -12.48
N GLY A 239 19.94 -21.10 -12.16
CA GLY A 239 19.63 -20.78 -10.76
C GLY A 239 19.34 -19.33 -10.36
N ASN A 240 19.38 -18.33 -11.26
CA ASN A 240 19.09 -16.93 -10.90
C ASN A 240 17.67 -16.51 -11.34
N LEU A 241 16.95 -15.77 -10.49
CA LEU A 241 15.56 -15.34 -10.72
C LEU A 241 15.42 -14.06 -11.57
N GLU A 242 16.50 -13.31 -11.80
CA GLU A 242 16.52 -12.14 -12.67
C GLU A 242 17.10 -12.51 -14.05
N PHE A 243 16.25 -13.01 -14.93
CA PHE A 243 16.60 -13.29 -16.32
C PHE A 243 16.41 -12.03 -17.17
N ILE A 244 17.50 -11.42 -17.62
CA ILE A 244 17.43 -10.40 -18.67
C ILE A 244 18.00 -11.03 -19.94
N PHE A 245 17.11 -11.40 -20.87
CA PHE A 245 17.49 -12.03 -22.14
C PHE A 245 18.36 -11.08 -22.95
N LYS A 246 19.51 -11.59 -23.43
CA LYS A 246 20.33 -10.92 -24.43
C LYS A 246 20.10 -11.58 -25.80
N PRO A 247 20.11 -10.80 -26.89
CA PRO A 247 20.44 -9.37 -26.95
C PRO A 247 19.27 -8.45 -26.62
N PHE A 248 19.60 -7.22 -26.20
CA PHE A 248 18.63 -6.15 -25.90
C PHE A 248 18.10 -5.44 -27.16
N GLU A 249 18.72 -5.72 -28.31
CA GLU A 249 18.35 -5.15 -29.61
C GLU A 249 17.32 -6.05 -30.27
N VAL A 250 16.12 -5.52 -30.48
CA VAL A 250 14.99 -6.19 -31.13
C VAL A 250 14.42 -5.28 -32.22
N CYS A 251 13.96 -5.87 -33.32
CA CYS A 251 13.25 -5.17 -34.38
C CYS A 251 11.76 -5.08 -34.01
N ALA A 252 11.15 -3.90 -34.14
CA ALA A 252 9.71 -3.70 -34.01
C ALA A 252 9.17 -3.14 -35.34
N LYS A 253 8.34 -3.91 -36.05
CA LYS A 253 7.70 -3.50 -37.32
C LYS A 253 6.21 -3.30 -37.10
N ASP A 254 5.62 -2.21 -37.61
CA ASP A 254 4.17 -1.97 -37.45
C ASP A 254 3.39 -3.08 -38.17
N ARG A 255 2.39 -3.66 -37.49
CA ARG A 255 1.48 -4.65 -38.05
C ARG A 255 0.41 -3.88 -38.81
N SER A 256 0.63 -3.72 -40.12
CA SER A 256 -0.35 -3.16 -41.06
C SER A 256 -1.72 -3.81 -40.94
#